data_AF-A0AAD5JKC5-F1
#
_entry.id   AF-A0AAD5JKC5-F1
#
_cell.length_a   1.000
_cell.length_b   1.000
_cell.length_c   1.000
_cell.angle_alpha   90.00
_cell.angle_beta   90.00
_cell.angle_gamma   90.00
#
_symmetry.space_group_name_H-M   'P 1'
#
loop_
_entity.id
_entity.type
_entity.pdbx_description
1 polymer ?
#
loop_
_entity_poly.entity_id
_entity_poly.type
_entity_poly.pdbx_seq_one_letter_code
_entity_poly.pdbx_strand_id
1 'polypeptide(L)' 'SSAVRRKRIQFCPTIQVHETFNASEYDRRSDMNATCQKITPLMAMKIKQELNEYKLTDMQIHVESR' A
#
# COMPACT_ATOMS: atom_id res chain seq x y z
N SER A 1 7.94 10.15 -47.90
CA SER A 1 7.86 9.20 -46.77
C SER A 1 8.04 9.96 -45.46
N SER A 2 6.96 10.33 -44.77
CA SER A 2 7.02 11.09 -43.52
C SER A 2 7.17 10.13 -42.33
N ALA A 3 8.33 10.13 -41.68
CA ALA A 3 8.58 9.33 -40.50
C ALA A 3 7.68 9.78 -39.34
N VAL A 4 6.85 8.86 -38.83
CA VAL A 4 6.06 9.05 -37.61
C VAL A 4 7.04 9.21 -36.44
N ARG A 5 7.19 10.43 -35.92
CA ARG A 5 7.95 10.66 -34.69
C ARG A 5 7.21 9.98 -33.54
N ARG A 6 7.77 8.86 -33.04
CA ARG A 6 7.33 8.26 -31.78
C ARG A 6 7.53 9.31 -30.69
N LYS A 7 6.43 9.86 -30.16
CA LYS A 7 6.48 10.79 -29.02
C LYS A 7 7.12 10.05 -27.85
N ARG A 8 8.29 10.52 -27.42
CA ARG A 8 8.98 10.02 -26.22
C ARG A 8 8.52 10.86 -25.05
N ILE A 9 8.23 10.23 -23.90
CA ILE A 9 7.98 10.96 -22.66
C ILE A 9 9.22 11.80 -22.32
N GLN A 10 9.00 13.06 -21.94
CA GLN A 10 10.03 13.96 -21.46
C GLN A 10 9.64 14.41 -20.06
N PHE A 11 10.60 14.40 -19.13
CA PHE A 11 10.39 14.85 -17.77
C PHE A 11 10.83 16.31 -17.65
N CYS A 12 10.10 17.10 -16.85
CA CYS A 12 10.52 18.44 -16.49
C CYS A 12 11.78 18.34 -15.61
N PRO A 13 12.89 19.03 -15.93
CA PRO A 13 14.09 19.01 -15.09
C PRO A 13 13.92 19.85 -13.82
N THR A 14 12.90 20.69 -13.76
CA THR A 14 12.64 21.59 -12.64
C THR A 14 11.70 20.92 -11.64
N ILE A 15 12.15 20.83 -10.39
CA ILE A 15 11.33 20.38 -9.27
C ILE A 15 10.74 21.61 -8.58
N GLN A 16 9.41 21.64 -8.44
CA GLN A 16 8.72 22.60 -7.58
C GLN A 16 8.48 21.96 -6.21
N VAL A 17 8.93 22.63 -5.15
CA VAL A 17 8.76 22.16 -3.77
C VAL A 17 7.84 23.15 -3.06
N HIS A 18 6.77 22.64 -2.46
CA HIS A 18 5.88 23.40 -1.57
C HIS A 18 6.10 22.93 -0.14
N GLU A 19 6.20 23.87 0.79
CA GLU A 19 6.28 23.52 2.21
C GLU A 19 4.93 23.00 2.70
N THR A 20 4.98 21.92 3.48
CA THR A 20 3.85 21.35 4.20
C THR A 20 4.19 21.31 5.69
N PHE A 21 3.27 20.80 6.51
CA PHE A 21 3.49 20.72 7.94
C PHE A 21 4.79 19.96 8.30
N ASN A 22 5.62 20.58 9.14
CA ASN A 22 6.86 19.98 9.61
C ASN A 22 6.60 19.02 10.79
N ALA A 23 7.61 18.23 11.17
CA ALA A 23 7.46 17.25 12.26
C ALA A 23 7.25 17.89 13.66
N SER A 24 7.57 19.18 13.83
CA SER A 24 7.26 19.92 15.06
C SER A 24 5.82 20.42 15.11
N GLU A 25 5.17 20.59 13.96
CA GLU A 25 3.78 21.03 13.87
C GLU A 25 2.79 19.89 14.11
N TYR A 26 3.17 18.66 13.81
CA TYR A 26 2.39 17.48 14.16
C TYR A 26 3.22 16.19 14.24
N ASP A 27 2.87 15.36 15.22
CA ASP A 27 3.49 14.05 15.40
C ASP A 27 2.89 13.02 14.42
N ARG A 28 3.72 12.58 13.48
CA ARG A 28 3.36 11.55 12.49
C ARG A 28 3.62 10.13 12.96
N ARG A 29 4.13 9.93 14.18
CA ARG A 29 4.42 8.59 14.70
C ARG A 29 3.12 7.82 14.86
N SER A 30 3.13 6.56 14.43
CA SER A 30 2.05 5.63 14.77
C SER A 30 1.95 5.47 16.28
N ASP A 31 0.75 5.12 16.76
CA ASP A 31 0.57 4.75 18.17
C ASP A 31 1.61 3.68 18.58
N MET A 32 2.35 3.95 19.65
CA MET A 32 3.33 3.03 20.23
C MET A 32 2.66 1.74 20.74
N ASN A 33 1.34 1.73 20.84
CA ASN A 33 0.49 0.59 21.19
C ASN A 33 -0.20 -0.07 19.98
N ALA A 34 0.35 0.08 18.76
CA ALA A 34 -0.21 -0.49 17.55
C ALA A 34 -0.59 -1.97 17.72
N THR A 35 -1.81 -2.34 17.34
CA THR A 35 -2.37 -3.70 17.52
C THR A 35 -1.45 -4.79 16.96
N CYS A 36 -0.78 -4.52 15.83
CA CYS A 36 0.15 -5.48 15.21
C CYS A 36 1.33 -5.86 16.12
N GLN A 37 1.77 -4.96 17.00
CA GLN A 37 2.85 -5.21 17.95
C GLN A 37 2.40 -6.07 19.14
N LYS A 38 1.08 -6.21 19.35
CA LYS A 38 0.49 -7.01 20.44
C LYS A 38 -0.01 -8.38 19.99
N ILE A 39 0.23 -8.75 18.73
CA ILE A 39 -0.21 -10.03 18.19
C ILE A 39 0.55 -11.16 18.89
N THR A 40 -0.16 -11.94 19.69
CA THR A 40 0.38 -13.16 20.28
C THR A 40 0.36 -14.31 19.26
N PRO A 41 1.13 -15.40 19.47
CA PRO A 41 1.07 -16.56 18.59
C PRO A 41 -0.35 -17.13 18.41
N LEU A 42 -1.16 -17.15 19.48
CA LEU A 42 -2.54 -17.61 19.41
C LEU A 42 -3.42 -16.68 18.56
N MET A 43 -3.25 -15.36 18.68
CA MET A 43 -3.96 -14.39 17.84
C MET A 43 -3.57 -14.56 16.37
N ALA A 44 -2.28 -14.72 16.07
CA ALA A 44 -1.80 -14.96 14.72
C ALA A 44 -2.42 -16.23 14.10
N MET A 45 -2.52 -17.31 14.87
CA MET A 45 -3.20 -18.54 14.42
C MET A 45 -4.67 -18.28 14.08
N LYS A 46 -5.40 -17.57 14.95
CA LYS A 46 -6.82 -17.24 14.72
C LYS A 46 -7.00 -16.35 13.48
N ILE A 47 -6.20 -15.30 13.36
CA ILE A 47 -6.22 -14.40 12.19
C ILE A 47 -5.94 -15.19 10.91
N LYS A 48 -4.98 -16.11 10.93
CA LYS A 48 -4.66 -16.96 9.78
C LYS A 48 -5.84 -17.85 9.39
N GLN A 49 -6.50 -18.46 10.38
CA GLN A 49 -7.65 -19.32 10.13
C GLN A 49 -8.80 -18.52 9.50
N GLU A 50 -9.17 -17.39 10.11
CA GLU A 50 -10.24 -16.52 9.62
C GLU A 50 -9.97 -16.02 8.20
N LEU A 51 -8.74 -15.58 7.92
CA LEU A 51 -8.36 -15.14 6.57
C LEU A 51 -8.36 -16.27 5.55
N ASN A 52 -7.95 -17.47 5.93
CA ASN A 52 -7.97 -18.62 5.01
C ASN A 52 -9.40 -19.03 4.66
N GLU A 53 -10.30 -19.03 5.65
CA GLU A 53 -11.73 -19.28 5.44
C GLU A 53 -12.30 -18.23 4.50
N TYR A 54 -12.15 -16.94 4.82
CA TYR A 54 -12.63 -15.84 3.96
C TYR A 54 -12.11 -15.93 2.52
N LYS A 55 -10.80 -16.17 2.34
CA LYS A 55 -10.19 -16.29 1.02
C LYS A 55 -10.76 -17.45 0.20
N LEU A 56 -11.17 -18.53 0.87
CA LEU A 56 -11.65 -19.72 0.21
C LEU A 56 -13.13 -19.64 -0.14
N THR A 57 -13.95 -19.12 0.79
CA THR A 57 -15.43 -19.18 0.71
C THR A 57 -16.05 -17.91 0.15
N ASP A 58 -15.50 -16.74 0.47
CA ASP A 58 -16.19 -15.46 0.27
C ASP A 58 -15.45 -14.51 -0.67
N MET A 59 -14.12 -14.59 -0.70
CA MET A 59 -13.31 -13.69 -1.52
C MET A 59 -13.46 -14.01 -3.01
N GLN A 60 -14.13 -13.12 -3.73
CA GLN A 60 -14.23 -13.21 -5.18
C GLN A 60 -12.86 -12.99 -5.82
N ILE A 61 -12.41 -13.99 -6.56
CA ILE A 61 -11.17 -13.96 -7.33
C ILE A 61 -11.49 -14.41 -8.74
N HIS A 62 -10.89 -13.74 -9.71
CA HIS A 62 -10.97 -14.20 -11.10
C HIS A 62 -10.38 -15.61 -11.18
N VAL A 63 -11.01 -16.49 -11.97
CA VAL A 63 -10.63 -17.92 -12.03
C VAL A 63 -9.17 -18.14 -12.46
N GLU A 64 -8.64 -17.23 -13.28
CA GLU A 64 -7.24 -17.28 -13.75
C GLU A 64 -6.23 -16.77 -12.73
N SER A 65 -6.71 -16.13 -11.65
CA SER A 65 -5.89 -15.58 -10.57
C SER A 65 -6.14 -16.30 -9.24
N ARG A 66 -6.78 -17.47 -9.28
CA ARG A 66 -7.16 -18.27 -8.11
C ARG A 66 -6.02 -19.15 -7.60
#